data_AF-A0A2W6WKN7-F1
#
_entry.id   AF-A0A2W6WKN7-F1
#
_cell.length_a   1.000
_cell.length_b   1.000
_cell.length_c   1.000
_cell.angle_alpha   90.00
_cell.angle_beta   90.00
_cell.angle_gamma   90.00
#
_symmetry.space_group_name_H-M   'P 1'
#
loop_
_entity.id
_entity.type
_entity.pdbx_description
1 polymer ?
#
loop_
_entity_poly.entity_id
_entity_poly.type
_entity_poly.pdbx_seq_one_letter_code
_entity_poly.pdbx_strand_id
1 'polypeptide(L)'
;MLNKLGEPLSDVEAQKAENAFGNEEGINFEKWSEYWRKVHGPRFTYVEAPDDKSLAVLKRYDQLHRLPAGPSSDFPAPYEPPLDADNRLFPTVIGHIPQYRRPAWDGAAYLVFEHRVEIPVLFSSARVIEKILPEDRVIFRDIAPMIADQFILKEGKKDDEAVTLIKTHVRAQTMLDRDAFQSRWLKANAALFQRSPEIFSTVSRYVQLHNAGGTKPGEHFFDPDMSVIDGISLTSFSTVASLERFLTSNAYHELLEAEAAISEPSGGEFWTAINFSVIQD
;
A
#
# COMPACT_ATOMS: atom_id res chain seq x y z
N MET A 1 -4.53 -11.32 -29.43
CA MET A 1 -5.04 -10.04 -28.90
C MET A 1 -6.11 -9.50 -29.86
N LEU A 2 -7.03 -8.65 -29.40
CA LEU A 2 -8.06 -8.05 -30.25
C LEU A 2 -7.64 -6.67 -30.72
N ASN A 3 -8.12 -6.23 -31.88
CA ASN A 3 -8.00 -4.84 -32.31
C ASN A 3 -9.00 -3.93 -31.55
N LYS A 4 -8.90 -2.61 -31.74
CA LYS A 4 -9.86 -1.61 -31.19
C LYS A 4 -11.31 -1.76 -31.67
N LEU A 5 -11.62 -2.75 -32.50
CA LEU A 5 -12.96 -3.08 -32.96
C LEU A 5 -13.46 -4.45 -32.46
N GLY A 6 -12.61 -5.21 -31.76
CA GLY A 6 -12.97 -6.50 -31.16
C GLY A 6 -12.65 -7.71 -32.02
N GLU A 7 -11.86 -7.52 -33.07
CA GLU A 7 -11.52 -8.57 -34.02
C GLU A 7 -10.15 -9.17 -33.69
N PRO A 8 -9.93 -10.48 -33.89
CA PRO A 8 -8.63 -11.10 -33.64
C PRO A 8 -7.51 -10.50 -34.52
N LEU A 9 -6.43 -10.05 -33.88
CA LEU A 9 -5.20 -9.67 -34.59
C LEU A 9 -4.48 -10.92 -35.10
N SER A 10 -4.10 -10.89 -36.37
CA SER A 10 -3.40 -12.01 -37.03
C SER A 10 -1.90 -12.02 -36.70
N ASP A 11 -1.31 -10.85 -36.41
CA ASP A 11 0.07 -10.72 -35.94
C ASP A 11 0.16 -9.56 -34.93
N VAL A 12 0.29 -9.91 -33.66
CA VAL A 12 0.27 -8.98 -32.54
C VAL A 12 1.48 -8.03 -32.54
N GLU A 13 2.63 -8.47 -33.04
CA GLU A 13 3.86 -7.68 -33.05
C GLU A 13 3.87 -6.67 -34.20
N ALA A 14 3.38 -7.06 -35.37
CA ALA A 14 3.26 -6.18 -36.52
C ALA A 14 2.11 -5.15 -36.35
N GLN A 15 1.07 -5.50 -35.59
CA GLN A 15 -0.15 -4.71 -35.44
C GLN A 15 -0.28 -4.07 -34.07
N LYS A 16 0.85 -3.77 -33.40
CA LYS A 16 0.84 -3.16 -32.06
C LYS A 16 -0.14 -1.98 -31.96
N ALA A 17 -0.14 -1.05 -32.92
CA ALA A 17 -1.00 0.15 -32.95
C ALA A 17 -2.51 -0.11 -32.99
N GLU A 18 -2.89 -1.31 -33.41
CA GLU A 18 -4.27 -1.76 -33.50
C GLU A 18 -4.70 -2.51 -32.24
N ASN A 19 -3.76 -2.96 -31.41
CA ASN A 19 -4.04 -3.63 -30.14
C ASN A 19 -4.99 -2.80 -29.28
N ALA A 20 -6.11 -3.43 -28.88
CA ALA A 20 -7.07 -2.84 -27.94
C ALA A 20 -6.43 -2.43 -26.60
N PHE A 21 -5.24 -2.95 -26.27
CA PHE A 21 -4.51 -2.68 -25.02
C PHE A 21 -3.28 -1.75 -25.17
N GLY A 22 -2.97 -1.21 -26.36
CA GLY A 22 -1.89 -0.22 -26.57
C GLY A 22 -0.48 -0.78 -26.89
N ASN A 23 0.50 0.13 -27.03
CA ASN A 23 1.84 -0.13 -27.60
C ASN A 23 2.98 0.27 -26.64
N GLU A 24 3.43 -0.65 -25.78
CA GLU A 24 4.74 -0.63 -25.09
C GLU A 24 5.21 0.65 -24.35
N GLU A 25 4.33 1.21 -23.52
CA GLU A 25 4.70 1.77 -22.19
C GLU A 25 4.35 0.78 -21.05
N GLY A 26 3.91 -0.43 -21.40
CA GLY A 26 3.27 -1.39 -20.49
C GLY A 26 4.16 -2.43 -19.83
N ILE A 27 5.49 -2.25 -19.81
CA ILE A 27 6.41 -3.14 -19.05
C ILE A 27 7.20 -2.41 -17.96
N ASN A 28 7.04 -1.08 -17.84
CA ASN A 28 7.83 -0.28 -16.91
C ASN A 28 7.47 -0.60 -15.45
N PHE A 29 6.19 -0.87 -15.19
CA PHE A 29 5.74 -1.26 -13.86
C PHE A 29 6.23 -2.67 -13.48
N GLU A 30 6.28 -3.58 -14.45
CA GLU A 30 6.82 -4.93 -14.32
C GLU A 30 8.31 -4.87 -14.03
N LYS A 31 9.07 -4.08 -14.80
CA LYS A 31 10.51 -3.86 -14.57
C LYS A 31 10.78 -3.24 -13.21
N TRP A 32 9.99 -2.24 -12.81
CA TRP A 32 10.09 -1.66 -11.47
C TRP A 32 9.81 -2.71 -10.39
N SER A 33 8.78 -3.55 -10.58
CA SER A 33 8.44 -4.63 -9.65
C SER A 33 9.56 -5.68 -9.56
N GLU A 34 10.16 -6.05 -10.69
CA GLU A 34 11.31 -6.97 -10.73
C GLU A 34 12.53 -6.36 -10.05
N TYR A 35 12.86 -5.10 -10.35
CA TYR A 35 13.95 -4.40 -9.69
C TYR A 35 13.73 -4.36 -8.18
N TRP A 36 12.57 -3.88 -7.72
CA TRP A 36 12.34 -3.64 -6.31
C TRP A 36 12.46 -4.93 -5.51
N ARG A 37 11.82 -6.01 -5.99
CA ARG A 37 11.82 -7.30 -5.29
C ARG A 37 13.09 -8.13 -5.48
N LYS A 38 13.56 -8.25 -6.72
CA LYS A 38 14.61 -9.22 -7.10
C LYS A 38 16.02 -8.61 -7.07
N VAL A 39 16.12 -7.28 -7.04
CA VAL A 39 17.41 -6.57 -7.05
C VAL A 39 17.58 -5.72 -5.80
N HIS A 40 16.70 -4.74 -5.55
CA HIS A 40 16.84 -3.80 -4.44
C HIS A 40 16.74 -4.50 -3.08
N GLY A 41 15.74 -5.35 -2.84
CA GLY A 41 15.61 -6.08 -1.58
C GLY A 41 16.87 -6.88 -1.21
N PRO A 42 17.38 -7.76 -2.10
CA PRO A 42 18.64 -8.48 -1.89
C PRO A 42 19.87 -7.57 -1.72
N ARG A 43 19.94 -6.43 -2.43
CA ARG A 43 21.03 -5.45 -2.26
C ARG A 43 20.96 -4.76 -0.90
N PHE A 44 19.75 -4.39 -0.47
CA PHE A 44 19.50 -3.72 0.81
C PHE A 44 19.95 -4.58 2.00
N THR A 45 19.71 -5.89 1.92
CA THR A 45 20.05 -6.86 2.98
C THR A 45 21.41 -7.54 2.79
N TYR A 46 22.20 -7.16 1.79
CA TYR A 46 23.52 -7.73 1.57
C TYR A 46 24.53 -7.22 2.60
N VAL A 47 25.17 -8.14 3.32
CA VAL A 47 26.24 -7.84 4.29
C VAL A 47 27.57 -7.79 3.55
N GLU A 48 28.11 -6.58 3.35
CA GLU A 48 29.35 -6.38 2.57
C GLU A 48 30.62 -6.71 3.37
N ALA A 49 30.64 -6.35 4.64
CA ALA A 49 31.75 -6.58 5.54
C ALA A 49 31.32 -7.52 6.68
N PRO A 50 32.15 -8.48 7.11
CA PRO A 50 31.77 -9.45 8.16
C PRO A 50 31.35 -8.81 9.50
N ASP A 51 31.86 -7.60 9.77
CA ASP A 51 31.59 -6.77 10.94
C ASP A 51 30.42 -5.79 10.74
N ASP A 52 29.82 -5.70 9.55
CA ASP A 52 28.59 -4.92 9.34
C ASP A 52 27.43 -5.56 10.11
N LYS A 53 27.05 -4.90 11.21
CA LYS A 53 25.89 -5.27 12.05
C LYS A 53 24.69 -4.34 11.84
N SER A 54 24.69 -3.50 10.79
CA SER A 54 23.63 -2.52 10.53
C SER A 54 22.25 -3.16 10.37
N LEU A 55 22.17 -4.39 9.86
CA LEU A 55 20.91 -5.12 9.69
C LEU A 55 20.39 -5.77 10.97
N ALA A 56 21.23 -5.93 12.01
CA ALA A 56 20.85 -6.65 13.23
C ALA A 56 19.77 -5.92 14.06
N VAL A 57 19.56 -4.63 13.79
CA VAL A 57 18.52 -3.82 14.44
C VAL A 57 17.17 -3.87 13.72
N LEU A 58 17.14 -4.39 12.49
CA LEU A 58 15.94 -4.45 11.66
C LEU A 58 15.14 -5.71 11.99
N LYS A 59 13.99 -5.55 12.65
CA LYS A 59 13.13 -6.65 13.11
C LYS A 59 12.22 -7.19 12.01
N ARG A 60 11.81 -6.31 11.11
CA ARG A 60 10.97 -6.67 9.98
C ARG A 60 11.28 -5.77 8.81
N TYR A 61 11.27 -6.34 7.61
CA TYR A 61 11.31 -5.60 6.37
C TYR A 61 10.40 -6.27 5.35
N ASP A 62 9.35 -5.55 4.96
CA ASP A 62 8.48 -5.95 3.86
C ASP A 62 8.57 -4.95 2.72
N GLN A 63 8.51 -5.49 1.51
CA GLN A 63 8.25 -4.73 0.30
C GLN A 63 6.80 -4.95 -0.09
N LEU A 64 5.96 -3.95 0.12
CA LEU A 64 4.54 -3.98 -0.19
C LEU A 64 4.35 -3.39 -1.60
N HIS A 65 4.14 -4.25 -2.59
CA HIS A 65 3.99 -3.85 -3.99
C HIS A 65 2.52 -3.70 -4.33
N ARG A 66 2.07 -2.54 -4.82
CA ARG A 66 0.68 -2.35 -5.27
C ARG A 66 0.30 -3.43 -6.28
N LEU A 67 -0.86 -4.04 -6.07
CA LEU A 67 -1.50 -4.97 -7.00
C LEU A 67 -2.48 -4.18 -7.87
N PRO A 68 -2.21 -3.93 -9.17
CA PRO A 68 -3.09 -3.10 -9.99
C PRO A 68 -4.51 -3.64 -10.14
N ALA A 69 -4.68 -4.95 -10.08
CA ALA A 69 -5.98 -5.62 -10.18
C ALA A 69 -6.71 -5.73 -8.83
N GLY A 70 -6.09 -5.32 -7.71
CA GLY A 70 -6.72 -5.40 -6.41
C GLY A 70 -7.65 -4.20 -6.15
N PRO A 71 -8.58 -4.32 -5.17
CA PRO A 71 -9.41 -3.19 -4.76
C PRO A 71 -8.62 -1.93 -4.41
N SER A 72 -9.16 -0.77 -4.75
CA SER A 72 -8.64 0.55 -4.38
C SER A 72 -9.78 1.54 -4.11
N SER A 73 -9.46 2.72 -3.58
CA SER A 73 -10.46 3.78 -3.33
C SER A 73 -11.24 4.18 -4.59
N ASP A 74 -10.60 4.21 -5.76
CA ASP A 74 -11.23 4.58 -7.02
C ASP A 74 -12.02 3.44 -7.68
N PHE A 75 -11.74 2.18 -7.30
CA PHE A 75 -12.43 1.00 -7.81
C PHE A 75 -12.57 -0.06 -6.71
N PRO A 76 -13.46 0.20 -5.72
CA PRO A 76 -13.65 -0.70 -4.58
C PRO A 76 -14.47 -1.93 -4.98
N ALA A 77 -14.34 -3.02 -4.21
CA ALA A 77 -15.28 -4.13 -4.28
C ALA A 77 -16.64 -3.74 -3.63
N PRO A 78 -17.78 -4.31 -4.06
CA PRO A 78 -17.91 -5.27 -5.17
C PRO A 78 -17.82 -4.61 -6.54
N TYR A 79 -17.37 -5.37 -7.54
CA TYR A 79 -17.23 -4.88 -8.91
C TYR A 79 -18.51 -5.10 -9.71
N GLU A 80 -18.91 -4.07 -10.46
CA GLU A 80 -20.07 -4.12 -11.36
C GLU A 80 -19.61 -4.18 -12.82
N PRO A 81 -20.27 -4.98 -13.68
CA PRO A 81 -19.99 -4.97 -15.11
C PRO A 81 -20.45 -3.64 -15.73
N PRO A 82 -19.77 -3.14 -16.78
CA PRO A 82 -20.29 -2.03 -17.54
C PRO A 82 -21.59 -2.44 -18.27
N LEU A 83 -22.66 -1.67 -18.07
CA LEU A 83 -23.98 -1.90 -18.66
C LEU A 83 -24.39 -0.77 -19.60
N ASP A 84 -25.22 -1.09 -20.59
CA ASP A 84 -25.87 -0.11 -21.45
C ASP A 84 -27.04 0.62 -20.75
N ALA A 85 -27.70 1.53 -21.47
CA ALA A 85 -28.82 2.31 -20.93
C ALA A 85 -30.06 1.46 -20.53
N ASP A 86 -30.14 0.20 -20.99
CA ASP A 86 -31.21 -0.74 -20.68
C ASP A 86 -30.82 -1.73 -19.57
N ASN A 87 -29.71 -1.49 -18.85
CA ASN A 87 -29.12 -2.40 -17.87
C ASN A 87 -28.74 -3.79 -18.45
N ARG A 88 -28.27 -3.83 -19.70
CA ARG A 88 -27.76 -5.05 -20.34
C ARG A 88 -26.26 -4.98 -20.56
N LEU A 89 -25.62 -6.13 -20.69
CA LEU A 89 -24.22 -6.21 -21.08
C LEU A 89 -24.05 -5.66 -22.49
N PHE A 90 -23.01 -4.85 -22.69
CA PHE A 90 -22.60 -4.47 -24.03
C PHE A 90 -22.23 -5.71 -24.86
N PRO A 91 -22.51 -5.74 -26.18
CA PRO A 91 -22.07 -6.83 -27.05
C PRO A 91 -20.54 -7.01 -27.11
N THR A 92 -19.78 -5.95 -26.80
CA THR A 92 -18.33 -5.93 -26.65
C THR A 92 -17.92 -5.03 -25.49
N VAL A 93 -16.78 -5.30 -24.86
CA VAL A 93 -16.24 -4.46 -23.78
C VAL A 93 -15.45 -3.25 -24.30
N ILE A 94 -15.11 -3.25 -25.58
CA ILE A 94 -14.26 -2.21 -26.19
C ILE A 94 -14.96 -0.86 -26.14
N GLY A 95 -14.25 0.16 -25.63
CA GLY A 95 -14.82 1.48 -25.39
C GLY A 95 -15.71 1.58 -24.15
N HIS A 96 -15.92 0.47 -23.43
CA HIS A 96 -16.78 0.37 -22.24
C HIS A 96 -16.01 0.02 -20.95
N ILE A 97 -14.68 -0.19 -21.05
CA ILE A 97 -13.82 -0.34 -19.87
C ILE A 97 -13.64 1.05 -19.22
N PRO A 98 -13.95 1.23 -17.93
CA PRO A 98 -13.70 2.48 -17.22
C PRO A 98 -12.23 2.89 -17.31
N GLN A 99 -11.97 4.19 -17.36
CA GLN A 99 -10.60 4.69 -17.32
C GLN A 99 -9.94 4.28 -16.00
N TYR A 100 -8.80 3.62 -16.10
CA TYR A 100 -8.01 3.26 -14.93
C TYR A 100 -7.51 4.50 -14.20
N ARG A 101 -7.77 4.56 -12.88
CA ARG A 101 -7.23 5.58 -11.97
C ARG A 101 -6.23 4.93 -11.04
N ARG A 102 -5.02 5.47 -11.07
CA ARG A 102 -3.91 4.97 -10.26
C ARG A 102 -3.95 5.65 -8.88
N PRO A 103 -3.84 4.89 -7.77
CA PRO A 103 -3.56 5.45 -6.45
C PRO A 103 -2.34 6.37 -6.46
N ALA A 104 -2.20 7.27 -5.49
CA ALA A 104 -1.04 8.17 -5.46
C ALA A 104 0.28 7.40 -5.23
N TRP A 105 0.19 6.25 -4.55
CA TRP A 105 1.32 5.41 -4.14
C TRP A 105 1.36 4.08 -4.88
N ASP A 106 2.57 3.59 -5.20
CA ASP A 106 2.78 2.27 -5.83
C ASP A 106 3.13 1.16 -4.84
N GLY A 107 3.25 1.47 -3.56
CA GLY A 107 3.68 0.52 -2.56
C GLY A 107 4.27 1.22 -1.34
N ALA A 108 4.82 0.41 -0.44
CA ALA A 108 5.59 0.88 0.69
C ALA A 108 6.74 -0.09 1.03
N ALA A 109 7.87 0.46 1.47
CA ALA A 109 8.87 -0.30 2.22
C ALA A 109 8.52 -0.16 3.71
N TYR A 110 8.10 -1.26 4.33
CA TYR A 110 7.71 -1.27 5.74
C TYR A 110 8.82 -1.90 6.57
N LEU A 111 9.51 -1.06 7.34
CA LEU A 111 10.65 -1.45 8.18
C LEU A 111 10.30 -1.25 9.65
N VAL A 112 10.59 -2.26 10.47
CA VAL A 112 10.31 -2.24 11.92
C VAL A 112 11.62 -2.33 12.69
N PHE A 113 11.74 -1.48 13.70
CA PHE A 113 12.85 -1.41 14.65
C PHE A 113 12.27 -1.50 16.06
N GLU A 114 13.06 -1.99 17.01
CA GLU A 114 12.65 -2.03 18.42
C GLU A 114 12.65 -0.62 19.01
N HIS A 115 13.65 0.18 18.64
CA HIS A 115 13.83 1.53 19.15
C HIS A 115 14.14 2.55 18.04
N ARG A 116 13.59 3.76 18.16
CA ARG A 116 13.82 4.85 17.18
C ARG A 116 15.30 5.19 16.99
N VAL A 117 16.12 5.03 18.02
CA VAL A 117 17.58 5.27 17.97
C VAL A 117 18.34 4.29 17.07
N GLU A 118 17.71 3.18 16.68
CA GLU A 118 18.29 2.17 15.80
C GLU A 118 18.10 2.51 14.32
N ILE A 119 17.12 3.35 13.98
CA ILE A 119 16.83 3.75 12.59
C ILE A 119 18.10 4.34 11.94
N PRO A 120 18.84 5.29 12.55
CA PRO A 120 20.07 5.80 11.96
C PRO A 120 21.18 4.73 11.83
N VAL A 121 21.21 3.70 12.68
CA VAL A 121 22.22 2.63 12.61
C VAL A 121 22.17 1.93 11.25
N LEU A 122 20.97 1.67 10.73
CA LEU A 122 20.80 1.11 9.40
C LEU A 122 21.00 2.15 8.30
N PHE A 123 20.26 3.26 8.37
CA PHE A 123 20.19 4.23 7.26
C PHE A 123 21.43 5.12 7.11
N SER A 124 22.28 5.21 8.14
CA SER A 124 23.57 5.90 8.06
C SER A 124 24.75 4.96 7.76
N SER A 125 24.49 3.68 7.48
CA SER A 125 25.54 2.76 7.04
C SER A 125 26.11 3.17 5.67
N ALA A 126 27.40 2.92 5.45
CA ALA A 126 28.07 3.23 4.18
C ALA A 126 27.37 2.55 2.99
N ARG A 127 26.92 1.29 3.15
CA ARG A 127 26.13 0.57 2.15
C ARG A 127 24.90 1.38 1.72
N VAL A 128 24.10 1.84 2.66
CA VAL A 128 22.86 2.57 2.35
C VAL A 128 23.17 3.91 1.70
N ILE A 129 24.08 4.69 2.27
CA ILE A 129 24.42 6.03 1.78
C ILE A 129 25.03 5.99 0.37
N GLU A 130 25.98 5.08 0.13
CA GLU A 130 26.80 5.11 -1.08
C GLU A 130 26.21 4.28 -2.23
N LYS A 131 25.39 3.26 -1.93
CA LYS A 131 24.95 2.27 -2.93
C LYS A 131 23.44 2.15 -3.07
N ILE A 132 22.67 2.34 -1.99
CA ILE A 132 21.21 2.18 -2.04
C ILE A 132 20.52 3.52 -2.35
N LEU A 133 20.75 4.56 -1.54
CA LEU A 133 20.08 5.86 -1.71
C LEU A 133 20.30 6.49 -3.10
N PRO A 134 21.49 6.40 -3.73
CA PRO A 134 21.66 6.92 -5.09
C PRO A 134 20.80 6.18 -6.13
N GLU A 135 20.66 4.85 -6.01
CA GLU A 135 19.84 4.04 -6.92
C GLU A 135 18.35 4.31 -6.74
N ASP A 136 17.94 4.44 -5.48
CA ASP A 136 16.57 4.77 -5.10
C ASP A 136 16.09 6.08 -5.76
N ARG A 137 16.96 7.09 -5.82
CA ARG A 137 16.68 8.37 -6.51
C ARG A 137 16.56 8.26 -8.03
N VAL A 138 17.09 7.18 -8.63
CA VAL A 138 17.03 6.95 -10.08
C VAL A 138 15.78 6.15 -10.45
N ILE A 139 15.42 5.16 -9.62
CA ILE A 139 14.37 4.19 -9.94
C ILE A 139 12.99 4.61 -9.45
N PHE A 140 12.91 5.33 -8.33
CA PHE A 140 11.65 5.80 -7.80
C PHE A 140 11.37 7.21 -8.30
N ARG A 141 10.13 7.44 -8.73
CA ARG A 141 9.65 8.79 -9.05
C ARG A 141 9.72 9.69 -7.83
N ASP A 142 9.40 9.11 -6.67
CA ASP A 142 9.45 9.79 -5.38
C ASP A 142 9.54 8.77 -4.24
N ILE A 143 10.09 9.20 -3.10
CA ILE A 143 10.19 8.43 -1.85
C ILE A 143 9.90 9.38 -0.69
N ALA A 144 8.78 9.12 -0.02
CA ALA A 144 8.31 9.95 1.09
C ALA A 144 8.46 9.15 2.41
N PRO A 145 9.58 9.30 3.13
CA PRO A 145 9.81 8.55 4.36
C PRO A 145 8.91 9.07 5.49
N MET A 146 8.34 8.15 6.28
CA MET A 146 7.58 8.46 7.47
C MET A 146 8.07 7.61 8.63
N ILE A 147 8.38 8.26 9.75
CA ILE A 147 8.57 7.57 11.04
C ILE A 147 7.21 7.47 11.71
N ALA A 148 6.91 6.28 12.23
CA ALA A 148 5.66 6.03 12.93
C ALA A 148 5.87 5.26 14.23
N ASP A 149 4.98 5.50 15.18
CA ASP A 149 4.73 4.55 16.27
C ASP A 149 3.81 3.45 15.77
N GLN A 150 4.15 2.21 16.10
CA GLN A 150 3.44 1.03 15.64
C GLN A 150 2.54 0.46 16.73
N PHE A 151 1.29 0.23 16.39
CA PHE A 151 0.32 -0.46 17.24
C PHE A 151 -0.19 -1.70 16.53
N ILE A 152 0.14 -2.87 17.05
CA ILE A 152 -0.33 -4.16 16.50
C ILE A 152 -1.62 -4.52 17.22
N LEU A 153 -2.75 -4.44 16.50
CA LEU A 153 -4.07 -4.70 17.06
C LEU A 153 -4.51 -6.15 16.85
N LYS A 154 -3.92 -6.81 15.86
CA LYS A 154 -4.00 -8.26 15.66
C LYS A 154 -2.68 -8.75 15.12
N GLU A 155 -2.05 -9.65 15.86
CA GLU A 155 -0.83 -10.33 15.40
C GLU A 155 -1.16 -11.28 14.25
N GLY A 156 -0.28 -11.27 13.26
CA GLY A 156 -0.30 -12.22 12.17
C GLY A 156 0.33 -13.55 12.54
N LYS A 157 0.05 -14.57 11.74
CA LYS A 157 0.79 -15.83 11.75
C LYS A 157 1.85 -15.77 10.67
N LYS A 158 2.96 -16.47 10.90
CA LYS A 158 4.00 -16.64 9.86
C LYS A 158 3.36 -17.14 8.56
N ASP A 159 3.76 -16.53 7.45
CA ASP A 159 3.30 -16.84 6.09
C ASP A 159 1.82 -16.55 5.77
N ASP A 160 1.06 -15.92 6.68
CA ASP A 160 -0.39 -15.65 6.51
C ASP A 160 -0.71 -14.20 6.09
N GLU A 161 0.29 -13.43 5.67
CA GLU A 161 0.20 -11.99 5.42
C GLU A 161 0.47 -11.63 3.96
N ALA A 162 0.01 -12.45 3.02
CA ALA A 162 0.36 -12.36 1.60
C ALA A 162 -0.19 -11.13 0.86
N VAL A 163 -1.36 -10.64 1.26
CA VAL A 163 -2.03 -9.49 0.67
C VAL A 163 -2.25 -8.44 1.76
N THR A 164 -1.92 -7.19 1.50
CA THR A 164 -2.10 -6.09 2.46
C THR A 164 -2.95 -4.99 1.84
N LEU A 165 -4.04 -4.62 2.50
CA LEU A 165 -4.73 -3.37 2.27
C LEU A 165 -3.97 -2.27 3.01
N ILE A 166 -3.43 -1.31 2.25
CA ILE A 166 -2.80 -0.12 2.80
C ILE A 166 -3.82 1.00 2.70
N LYS A 167 -4.06 1.72 3.81
CA LYS A 167 -4.94 2.89 3.83
C LYS A 167 -4.27 4.04 4.57
N THR A 168 -4.21 5.20 3.92
CA THR A 168 -3.77 6.45 4.53
C THR A 168 -4.96 7.13 5.22
N HIS A 169 -4.70 7.75 6.35
CA HIS A 169 -5.71 8.46 7.13
C HIS A 169 -5.28 9.89 7.34
N VAL A 170 -6.18 10.82 7.01
CA VAL A 170 -6.01 12.25 7.21
C VAL A 170 -7.10 12.70 8.16
N ARG A 171 -6.74 13.35 9.26
CA ARG A 171 -7.72 13.84 10.24
C ARG A 171 -8.61 14.91 9.65
N ALA A 172 -9.83 15.04 10.18
CA ALA A 172 -10.66 16.21 9.98
C ALA A 172 -10.04 17.43 10.70
N GLN A 173 -9.15 18.16 10.01
CA GLN A 173 -8.26 19.17 10.61
C GLN A 173 -8.98 20.31 11.32
N THR A 174 -10.23 20.59 10.95
CA THR A 174 -11.07 21.61 11.60
C THR A 174 -11.60 21.16 12.96
N MET A 175 -11.60 19.85 13.25
CA MET A 175 -12.17 19.26 14.45
C MET A 175 -11.12 18.64 15.37
N LEU A 176 -10.01 18.14 14.82
CA LEU A 176 -9.02 17.36 15.55
C LEU A 176 -7.60 17.79 15.20
N ASP A 177 -6.74 17.85 16.23
CA ASP A 177 -5.30 17.75 16.04
C ASP A 177 -4.88 16.28 15.85
N ARG A 178 -3.61 16.06 15.52
CA ARG A 178 -3.08 14.72 15.23
C ARG A 178 -3.20 13.78 16.43
N ASP A 179 -2.85 14.25 17.62
CA ASP A 179 -2.87 13.44 18.84
C ASP A 179 -4.29 13.01 19.20
N ALA A 180 -5.27 13.90 19.08
CA ALA A 180 -6.68 13.59 19.31
C ALA A 180 -7.21 12.59 18.27
N PHE A 181 -6.85 12.77 16.99
CA PHE A 181 -7.17 11.83 15.92
C PHE A 181 -6.60 10.43 16.21
N GLN A 182 -5.30 10.34 16.43
CA GLN A 182 -4.57 9.10 16.69
C GLN A 182 -5.08 8.38 17.94
N SER A 183 -5.29 9.12 19.04
CA SER A 183 -5.86 8.59 20.29
C SER A 183 -7.26 8.01 20.08
N ARG A 184 -8.12 8.69 19.30
CA ARG A 184 -9.47 8.20 19.00
C ARG A 184 -9.45 6.99 18.08
N TRP A 185 -8.59 7.00 17.06
CA TRP A 185 -8.41 5.88 16.14
C TRP A 185 -7.92 4.60 16.85
N LEU A 186 -6.93 4.73 17.73
CA LEU A 186 -6.37 3.60 18.50
C LEU A 186 -7.31 3.07 19.58
N LYS A 187 -8.25 3.87 20.07
CA LYS A 187 -9.18 3.45 21.14
C LYS A 187 -10.52 3.04 20.58
N ALA A 188 -11.27 3.98 20.02
CA ALA A 188 -12.65 3.75 19.62
C ALA A 188 -12.75 2.84 18.39
N ASN A 189 -12.00 3.15 17.33
CA ASN A 189 -12.05 2.41 16.07
C ASN A 189 -11.37 1.05 16.21
N ALA A 190 -10.24 0.96 16.92
CA ALA A 190 -9.61 -0.32 17.25
C ALA A 190 -10.55 -1.25 18.05
N ALA A 191 -11.33 -0.71 18.99
CA ALA A 191 -12.28 -1.52 19.75
C ALA A 191 -13.43 -2.05 18.87
N LEU A 192 -13.86 -1.32 17.83
CA LEU A 192 -14.82 -1.84 16.85
C LEU A 192 -14.21 -3.03 16.08
N PHE A 193 -12.97 -2.91 15.62
CA PHE A 193 -12.25 -3.99 14.95
C PHE A 193 -12.16 -5.24 15.84
N GLN A 194 -11.74 -5.06 17.10
CA GLN A 194 -11.52 -6.18 18.03
C GLN A 194 -12.81 -6.89 18.45
N ARG A 195 -13.95 -6.20 18.42
CA ARG A 195 -15.25 -6.77 18.80
C ARG A 195 -15.96 -7.50 17.66
N SER A 196 -15.51 -7.34 16.41
CA SER A 196 -16.12 -8.00 15.27
C SER A 196 -15.50 -9.38 15.00
N PRO A 197 -16.23 -10.49 15.25
CA PRO A 197 -15.71 -11.83 14.98
C PRO A 197 -15.48 -12.06 13.48
N GLU A 198 -16.33 -11.47 12.62
CA GLU A 198 -16.23 -11.55 11.17
C GLU A 198 -14.88 -10.98 10.69
N ILE A 199 -14.55 -9.76 11.12
CA ILE A 199 -13.28 -9.11 10.81
C ILE A 199 -12.12 -9.93 11.37
N PHE A 200 -12.21 -10.33 12.63
CA PHE A 200 -11.11 -11.03 13.30
C PHE A 200 -10.80 -12.41 12.69
N SER A 201 -11.79 -13.04 12.04
CA SER A 201 -11.63 -14.31 11.32
C SER A 201 -11.09 -14.14 9.89
N THR A 202 -11.32 -12.98 9.27
CA THR A 202 -10.96 -12.72 7.86
C THR A 202 -9.60 -12.04 7.72
N VAL A 203 -9.29 -11.13 8.64
CA VAL A 203 -8.02 -10.40 8.69
C VAL A 203 -6.96 -11.29 9.32
N SER A 204 -5.79 -11.38 8.71
CA SER A 204 -4.64 -12.13 9.24
C SER A 204 -3.84 -11.30 10.24
N ARG A 205 -3.53 -10.03 9.91
CA ARG A 205 -2.82 -9.07 10.77
C ARG A 205 -3.43 -7.68 10.63
N TYR A 206 -3.45 -6.91 11.71
CA TYR A 206 -3.87 -5.51 11.66
C TYR A 206 -2.93 -4.62 12.46
N VAL A 207 -2.35 -3.64 11.77
CA VAL A 207 -1.40 -2.68 12.33
C VAL A 207 -1.87 -1.26 12.05
N GLN A 208 -1.77 -0.39 13.05
CA GLN A 208 -1.85 1.05 12.88
C GLN A 208 -0.45 1.66 13.02
N LEU A 209 -0.06 2.46 12.04
CA LEU A 209 1.17 3.25 12.04
C LEU A 209 0.77 4.71 12.27
N HIS A 210 1.09 5.23 13.44
CA HIS A 210 0.77 6.60 13.83
C HIS A 210 1.93 7.51 13.45
N ASN A 211 1.70 8.46 12.56
CA ASN A 211 2.77 9.33 12.07
C ASN A 211 3.35 10.15 13.23
N ALA A 212 4.66 9.98 13.45
CA ALA A 212 5.42 10.64 14.51
C ALA A 212 6.36 11.73 13.97
N GLY A 213 6.32 12.01 12.68
CA GLY A 213 7.07 13.09 12.03
C GLY A 213 6.44 14.46 12.22
N GLY A 214 7.18 15.50 11.82
CA GLY A 214 6.72 16.89 11.88
C GLY A 214 5.43 17.15 11.09
N THR A 215 4.68 18.16 11.53
CA THR A 215 3.51 18.72 10.84
C THR A 215 3.84 19.97 10.05
N LYS A 216 5.02 20.58 10.27
CA LYS A 216 5.44 21.85 9.66
C LYS A 216 6.88 21.79 9.14
N PRO A 217 7.20 22.56 8.08
CA PRO A 217 8.57 22.70 7.60
C PRO A 217 9.54 23.09 8.73
N GLY A 218 10.67 22.37 8.80
CA GLY A 218 11.70 22.58 9.81
C GLY A 218 11.57 21.72 11.08
N GLU A 219 10.45 21.03 11.27
CA GLU A 219 10.31 20.02 12.33
C GLU A 219 11.03 18.71 11.94
N HIS A 220 11.44 17.92 12.94
CA HIS A 220 12.12 16.65 12.71
C HIS A 220 11.25 15.67 11.91
N PHE A 221 11.84 15.01 10.90
CA PHE A 221 11.15 14.06 10.01
C PHE A 221 9.91 14.66 9.32
N PHE A 222 9.91 15.98 9.09
CA PHE A 222 8.93 16.60 8.22
C PHE A 222 9.20 16.21 6.77
N ASP A 223 8.17 15.70 6.12
CA ASP A 223 8.09 15.48 4.68
C ASP A 223 6.76 16.07 4.22
N PRO A 224 6.72 16.88 3.14
CA PRO A 224 5.50 17.60 2.74
C PRO A 224 4.33 16.65 2.45
N ASP A 225 4.59 15.51 1.82
CA ASP A 225 3.56 14.54 1.42
C ASP A 225 3.15 13.65 2.59
N MET A 226 4.08 13.29 3.48
CA MET A 226 3.74 12.49 4.66
C MET A 226 3.17 13.32 5.81
N SER A 227 3.48 14.62 5.90
CA SER A 227 3.03 15.48 7.01
C SER A 227 1.52 15.67 7.06
N VAL A 228 0.83 15.53 5.92
CA VAL A 228 -0.64 15.59 5.86
C VAL A 228 -1.29 14.29 6.29
N ILE A 229 -0.58 13.16 6.22
CA ILE A 229 -1.06 11.83 6.64
C ILE A 229 -0.85 11.68 8.15
N ASP A 230 -1.91 11.46 8.90
CA ASP A 230 -1.88 11.29 10.35
C ASP A 230 -1.63 9.85 10.78
N GLY A 231 -1.94 8.89 9.92
CA GLY A 231 -1.61 7.50 10.13
C GLY A 231 -1.83 6.63 8.91
N ILE A 232 -1.31 5.41 8.96
CA ILE A 232 -1.48 4.40 7.93
C ILE A 232 -1.92 3.10 8.60
N SER A 233 -3.01 2.49 8.12
CA SER A 233 -3.33 1.10 8.49
C SER A 233 -2.74 0.14 7.49
N LEU A 234 -2.16 -0.94 8.01
CA LEU A 234 -1.80 -2.14 7.25
C LEU A 234 -2.69 -3.28 7.72
N THR A 235 -3.63 -3.68 6.87
CA THR A 235 -4.54 -4.81 7.14
C THR A 235 -4.17 -5.96 6.20
N SER A 236 -3.61 -7.03 6.77
CA SER A 236 -3.11 -8.16 5.99
C SER A 236 -4.11 -9.30 5.93
N PHE A 237 -4.08 -10.03 4.84
CA PHE A 237 -4.97 -11.13 4.48
C PHE A 237 -4.16 -12.24 3.81
N SER A 238 -4.63 -13.46 3.95
CA SER A 238 -4.05 -14.63 3.28
C SER A 238 -4.28 -14.64 1.76
N THR A 239 -5.36 -14.01 1.28
CA THR A 239 -5.77 -14.00 -0.13
C THR A 239 -6.51 -12.71 -0.51
N VAL A 240 -6.55 -12.39 -1.80
CA VAL A 240 -7.39 -11.29 -2.33
C VAL A 240 -8.88 -11.55 -2.06
N ALA A 241 -9.34 -12.80 -2.13
CA ALA A 241 -10.73 -13.14 -1.84
C ALA A 241 -11.12 -12.83 -0.38
N SER A 242 -10.21 -13.05 0.59
CA SER A 242 -10.45 -12.64 1.98
C SER A 242 -10.51 -11.12 2.13
N LEU A 243 -9.65 -10.39 1.42
CA LEU A 243 -9.71 -8.93 1.38
C LEU A 243 -11.05 -8.44 0.80
N GLU A 244 -11.50 -8.97 -0.33
CA GLU A 244 -12.76 -8.57 -0.96
C GLU A 244 -13.95 -8.85 -0.03
N ARG A 245 -13.99 -10.04 0.59
CA ARG A 245 -15.02 -10.36 1.61
C ARG A 245 -15.04 -9.35 2.75
N PHE A 246 -13.86 -8.96 3.24
CA PHE A 246 -13.74 -7.93 4.27
C PHE A 246 -14.31 -6.59 3.77
N LEU A 247 -13.93 -6.13 2.59
CA LEU A 247 -14.39 -4.86 2.03
C LEU A 247 -15.90 -4.81 1.78
N THR A 248 -16.54 -5.95 1.56
CA THR A 248 -18.00 -6.05 1.37
C THR A 248 -18.76 -6.40 2.66
N SER A 249 -18.07 -6.55 3.79
CA SER A 249 -18.70 -6.93 5.05
C SER A 249 -19.40 -5.77 5.74
N ASN A 250 -20.52 -6.05 6.40
CA ASN A 250 -21.20 -5.05 7.23
C ASN A 250 -20.28 -4.50 8.33
N ALA A 251 -19.45 -5.36 8.92
CA ALA A 251 -18.50 -4.95 9.94
C ALA A 251 -17.46 -3.96 9.42
N TYR A 252 -17.00 -4.08 8.17
CA TYR A 252 -16.12 -3.08 7.57
C TYR A 252 -16.86 -1.78 7.29
N HIS A 253 -18.11 -1.82 6.85
CA HIS A 253 -18.92 -0.61 6.69
C HIS A 253 -19.09 0.14 8.01
N GLU A 254 -19.32 -0.55 9.12
CA GLU A 254 -19.36 0.06 10.47
C GLU A 254 -18.01 0.70 10.84
N LEU A 255 -16.88 0.08 10.50
CA LEU A 255 -15.56 0.68 10.69
C LEU A 255 -15.39 1.95 9.85
N LEU A 256 -15.80 1.92 8.58
CA LEU A 256 -15.72 3.07 7.68
C LEU A 256 -16.54 4.25 8.20
N GLU A 257 -17.76 4.01 8.67
CA GLU A 257 -18.60 5.06 9.26
C GLU A 257 -17.95 5.67 10.51
N ALA A 258 -17.38 4.83 11.38
CA ALA A 258 -16.65 5.30 12.55
C ALA A 258 -15.38 6.08 12.20
N GLU A 259 -14.68 5.71 11.13
CA GLU A 259 -13.50 6.42 10.62
C GLU A 259 -13.87 7.76 9.97
N ALA A 260 -14.99 7.81 9.25
CA ALA A 260 -15.50 9.05 8.65
C ALA A 260 -15.82 10.13 9.69
N ALA A 261 -16.15 9.75 10.93
CA ALA A 261 -16.41 10.70 12.01
C ALA A 261 -15.14 11.42 12.54
N ILE A 262 -13.94 10.97 12.14
CA ILE A 262 -12.66 11.55 12.59
C ILE A 262 -11.73 11.94 11.44
N SER A 263 -12.03 11.50 10.22
CA SER A 263 -11.18 11.67 9.04
C SER A 263 -11.75 12.69 8.06
N GLU A 264 -10.88 13.33 7.29
CA GLU A 264 -11.28 14.09 6.11
C GLU A 264 -11.73 13.13 5.00
N PRO A 265 -12.99 13.17 4.53
CA PRO A 265 -13.53 12.17 3.61
C PRO A 265 -12.73 11.99 2.30
N SER A 266 -12.12 13.06 1.79
CA SER A 266 -11.32 13.04 0.55
C SER A 266 -9.81 13.04 0.79
N GLY A 267 -9.36 13.04 2.06
CA GLY A 267 -7.95 13.15 2.39
C GLY A 267 -7.20 11.81 2.38
N GLY A 268 -7.89 10.71 2.66
CA GLY A 268 -7.32 9.37 2.66
C GLY A 268 -7.59 8.58 1.38
N GLU A 269 -6.74 7.61 1.11
CA GLU A 269 -6.95 6.61 0.05
C GLU A 269 -6.58 5.21 0.56
N PHE A 270 -7.01 4.18 -0.15
CA PHE A 270 -6.54 2.82 0.04
C PHE A 270 -6.20 2.14 -1.27
N TRP A 271 -5.27 1.19 -1.19
CA TRP A 271 -4.93 0.29 -2.27
C TRP A 271 -4.51 -1.07 -1.75
N THR A 272 -4.63 -2.06 -2.62
CA THR A 272 -4.16 -3.42 -2.35
C THR A 272 -2.70 -3.57 -2.73
N ALA A 273 -1.93 -4.27 -1.90
CA ALA A 273 -0.54 -4.63 -2.15
C ALA A 273 -0.30 -6.13 -1.94
N ILE A 274 0.62 -6.69 -2.72
CA ILE A 274 1.25 -7.98 -2.42
C ILE A 274 2.41 -7.74 -1.46
N ASN A 275 2.46 -8.56 -0.42
CA ASN A 275 3.52 -8.50 0.57
C ASN A 275 4.67 -9.44 0.19
N PHE A 276 5.85 -8.87 -0.01
CA PHE A 276 7.08 -9.63 -0.07
C PHE A 276 7.89 -9.40 1.21
N SER A 277 7.81 -10.37 2.13
CA SER A 277 8.63 -10.32 3.33
C SER A 277 10.10 -10.61 2.99
N VAL A 278 10.98 -9.68 3.36
CA VAL A 278 12.42 -9.76 3.18
C VAL A 278 13.10 -10.16 4.48
N ILE A 279 12.66 -9.60 5.61
CA ILE A 279 13.06 -9.96 6.98
C ILE A 279 11.80 -10.10 7.82
N GLN A 280 11.68 -11.21 8.56
CA GLN A 280 10.59 -11.48 9.49
C GLN A 280 11.14 -12.29 10.67
N ASP A 281 11.66 -11.58 11.67
CA ASP A 281 12.19 -12.15 12.91
C ASP A 281 11.14 -12.23 14.03
#